data_AF-A0A523BZW7-F1
#
_entry.id   AF-A0A523BZW7-F1
#
_cell.length_a   1.000
_cell.length_b   1.000
_cell.length_c   1.000
_cell.angle_alpha   90.00
_cell.angle_beta   90.00
_cell.angle_gamma   90.00
#
_symmetry.space_group_name_H-M   'P 1'
#
loop_
_entity.id
_entity.type
_entity.pdbx_description
1 polymer ?
#
loop_
_entity_poly.entity_id
_entity_poly.type
_entity_poly.pdbx_seq_one_letter_code
_entity_poly.pdbx_strand_id
1 'polypeptide(L)' 'MDEAKRQEVLEKIVQMRRLAQEVKETAGIPSIEAFMRNSDVYCMWAQWFLGEGDLQVEAK' A
#
# COMPACT_ATOMS: atom_id res chain seq x y z
N MET A 1 4.10 0.97 18.26
CA MET A 1 3.92 -0.43 17.78
C MET A 1 5.25 -1.14 17.93
N ASP A 2 5.26 -2.41 18.33
CA ASP A 2 6.50 -3.19 18.36
C ASP A 2 6.93 -3.63 16.95
N GLU A 3 8.20 -4.01 16.80
CA GLU A 3 8.77 -4.30 15.47
C GLU A 3 8.12 -5.52 14.81
N ALA A 4 7.75 -6.54 15.59
CA ALA A 4 7.09 -7.72 15.07
C ALA A 4 5.71 -7.38 14.46
N LYS A 5 4.91 -6.57 15.16
CA LYS A 5 3.63 -6.08 14.64
C LYS A 5 3.81 -5.11 13.48
N ARG A 6 4.85 -4.28 13.49
CA ARG A 6 5.19 -3.41 12.36
C ARG A 6 5.42 -4.23 11.10
N GLN A 7 6.25 -5.26 11.19
CA GLN A 7 6.54 -6.17 10.09
C GLN A 7 5.29 -6.91 9.61
N GLU A 8 4.48 -7.44 10.53
CA GLU A 8 3.22 -8.11 10.19
C GLU A 8 2.26 -7.17 9.42
N VAL A 9 2.17 -5.90 9.83
CA VAL A 9 1.32 -4.91 9.15
C VAL A 9 1.86 -4.59 7.76
N LEU A 10 3.18 -4.43 7.60
CA LEU A 10 3.81 -4.21 6.29
C LEU A 10 3.51 -5.36 5.32
N GLU A 11 3.63 -6.61 5.78
CA GLU A 11 3.31 -7.79 4.98
C GLU A 11 1.83 -7.80 4.55
N LYS A 12 0.91 -7.45 5.45
CA LYS A 12 -0.52 -7.33 5.14
C LYS A 12 -0.79 -6.22 4.12
N ILE A 13 -0.09 -5.09 4.21
CA ILE A 13 -0.24 -4.01 3.22
C ILE A 13 0.24 -4.48 1.85
N VAL A 14 1.37 -5.18 1.75
CA VAL A 14 1.84 -5.76 0.49
C VAL A 14 0.81 -6.73 -0.10
N GLN A 15 0.18 -7.56 0.72
CA GLN A 15 -0.90 -8.46 0.28
C GLN A 15 -2.12 -7.69 -0.23
N MET A 16 -2.54 -6.63 0.49
CA MET A 16 -3.66 -5.78 0.04
C MET A 16 -3.39 -5.14 -1.32
N ARG A 17 -2.16 -4.66 -1.56
CA ARG A 17 -1.78 -4.05 -2.84
C ARG A 17 -1.85 -5.05 -3.99
N ARG A 18 -1.37 -6.29 -3.78
CA ARG A 18 -1.47 -7.37 -4.78
C ARG A 18 -2.92 -7.70 -5.11
N LEU A 19 -3.75 -7.91 -4.09
CA LEU A 19 -5.17 -8.19 -4.28
C LEU A 19 -5.91 -7.03 -4.96
N ALA A 20 -5.60 -5.78 -4.60
CA ALA A 20 -6.19 -4.62 -5.24
C ALA A 20 -5.85 -4.54 -6.74
N GLN A 21 -4.62 -4.90 -7.12
CA GLN A 21 -4.22 -4.99 -8.51
C GLN A 21 -4.98 -6.09 -9.26
N GLU A 22 -5.08 -7.29 -8.69
CA GLU A 22 -5.81 -8.42 -9.29
C GLU A 22 -7.31 -8.09 -9.51
N VAL A 23 -7.95 -7.47 -8.52
CA VAL A 23 -9.35 -7.03 -8.61
C VAL A 23 -9.50 -5.95 -9.67
N LYS A 24 -8.59 -4.97 -9.72
CA LYS A 24 -8.61 -3.90 -10.73
C LYS A 24 -8.51 -4.48 -12.15
N GLU A 25 -7.63 -5.45 -12.37
CA GLU A 25 -7.44 -6.07 -13.70
C GLU A 25 -8.62 -6.95 -14.12
N THR A 26 -9.34 -7.55 -13.16
CA THR A 26 -10.42 -8.50 -13.42
C THR A 26 -11.80 -7.83 -13.50
N ALA A 27 -12.02 -6.70 -12.80
CA ALA A 27 -13.35 -6.19 -12.54
C ALA A 27 -14.13 -5.76 -13.81
N GLY A 28 -13.48 -5.08 -14.75
CA GLY A 28 -14.14 -4.50 -15.93
C GLY A 28 -15.23 -3.47 -15.58
N ILE A 29 -15.27 -3.00 -14.34
CA ILE A 29 -16.24 -2.03 -13.82
C ILE A 29 -15.46 -0.79 -13.36
N PRO A 30 -15.63 0.37 -14.02
CA PRO A 30 -14.81 1.56 -13.76
C PRO A 30 -14.80 2.04 -12.31
N SER A 31 -15.91 1.92 -11.60
CA SER A 31 -15.99 2.33 -10.18
C SER A 31 -15.17 1.42 -9.26
N ILE A 32 -15.12 0.11 -9.55
CA ILE A 32 -14.29 -0.85 -8.79
C ILE A 32 -12.82 -0.58 -9.08
N GLU A 33 -12.46 -0.37 -10.35
CA GLU A 33 -11.08 -0.06 -10.74
C GLU A 33 -10.56 1.24 -10.10
N ALA A 34 -11.40 2.29 -10.06
CA ALA A 34 -11.08 3.53 -9.39
C ALA A 34 -10.93 3.35 -7.87
N PHE A 35 -11.81 2.56 -7.26
CA PHE A 35 -11.72 2.23 -5.85
C PHE A 35 -10.43 1.46 -5.52
N MET A 36 -10.05 0.46 -6.33
CA MET A 36 -8.78 -0.28 -6.16
C MET A 36 -7.55 0.61 -6.33
N ARG A 37 -7.59 1.58 -7.26
CA ARG A 37 -6.51 2.57 -7.41
C ARG A 37 -6.34 3.43 -6.16
N ASN A 38 -7.44 3.88 -5.55
CA ASN A 38 -7.39 4.62 -4.30
C ASN A 38 -6.87 3.76 -3.14
N SER A 39 -7.29 2.49 -3.06
CA SER A 39 -6.78 1.55 -2.07
C SER A 39 -5.26 1.38 -2.15
N ASP A 40 -4.68 1.30 -3.36
CA ASP A 40 -3.22 1.23 -3.54
C ASP A 40 -2.52 2.51 -3.04
N VAL A 41 -3.07 3.69 -3.31
CA VAL A 41 -2.54 4.96 -2.79
C VAL A 41 -2.52 4.98 -1.26
N TYR A 42 -3.60 4.57 -0.61
CA TYR A 42 -3.64 4.50 0.86
C TYR A 42 -2.68 3.46 1.43
N CYS A 43 -2.48 2.34 0.73
CA CYS A 43 -1.47 1.34 1.10
C CYS A 43 -0.05 1.91 1.01
N MET A 44 0.27 2.66 -0.06
CA MET A 44 1.57 3.34 -0.18
C MET A 44 1.81 4.33 0.96
N TRP A 45 0.80 5.13 1.33
CA TRP A 45 0.91 6.03 2.47
C TRP A 45 1.10 5.27 3.79
N ALA A 46 0.36 4.19 3.99
CA ALA A 46 0.52 3.35 5.18
C ALA A 46 1.95 2.77 5.27
N GLN A 47 2.51 2.26 4.17
CA GLN A 47 3.91 1.79 4.13
C GLN A 47 4.91 2.90 4.48
N TRP A 48 4.69 4.10 3.94
CA TRP A 48 5.51 5.26 4.26
C TRP A 48 5.47 5.59 5.75
N PHE A 49 4.29 5.69 6.36
CA PHE A 49 4.13 5.99 7.79
C PHE A 49 4.73 4.91 8.70
N LEU A 50 4.81 3.68 8.19
CA LEU A 50 5.47 2.57 8.87
C LEU A 50 6.99 2.58 8.68
N GLY A 51 7.58 3.58 8.03
CA GLY A 51 9.03 3.72 7.95
C GLY A 51 9.70 2.87 6.87
N GLU A 52 8.96 2.45 5.83
CA GLU A 52 9.57 2.06 4.55
C GLU A 52 9.85 3.29 3.66
N GLY A 53 9.42 4.48 4.08
CA GLY A 53 9.78 5.75 3.47
C GLY A 53 11.12 6.25 4.00
N ASP A 54 12.23 5.67 3.55
CA ASP A 54 13.55 6.32 3.65
C ASP A 54 13.53 7.60 2.80
N LEU A 55 13.08 8.70 3.40
CA LEU A 55 13.44 10.04 2.94
C LEU A 55 14.92 10.26 3.29
N GLN A 56 15.81 9.69 2.49
CA GLN A 56 17.11 10.32 2.26
C GLN A 56 16.87 11.61 1.46
N VAL A 57 16.42 12.65 2.14
CA VAL A 57 16.63 14.02 1.65
C VAL A 57 17.92 14.48 2.32
N GLU A 58 19.05 14.13 1.72
CA GLU A 58 20.29 14.86 1.98
C GLU A 58 20.02 16.32 1.56
N ALA A 59 19.90 17.20 2.55
CA ALA A 59 19.90 18.63 2.33
C ALA A 59 21.25 19.01 1.72
N LYS A 60 21.23 19.48 0.46
CA LYS A 60 22.33 20.23 -0.14
C LYS A 60 22.23 21.70 0.23
#